data_AF-A0A2E1M6Y8-F1
#
_entry.id   AF-A0A2E1M6Y8-F1
#
_cell.length_a   1.000
_cell.length_b   1.000
_cell.length_c   1.000
_cell.angle_alpha   90.00
_cell.angle_beta   90.00
_cell.angle_gamma   90.00
#
_symmetry.space_group_name_H-M   'P 1'
#
loop_
_entity.id
_entity.type
_entity.pdbx_description
1 polymer ?
#
loop_
_entity_poly.entity_id
_entity_poly.type
_entity_poly.pdbx_seq_one_letter_code
_entity_poly.pdbx_strand_id
1 'polypeptide(L)'
;MILLLLAVDATILSDSSSVDLTGSVALNFDGALIGDYDEESNPDGTLTRPGLFGGSGNQPISTSLSFSLGFDDQSMPEGQVVFSIQKEVLSVTAIEANLPDTSVNLGLELLFETFRSIAPDSLFPGGIALPLDIGAVDLTNLAIRLAEPVDYPLLLPPGADFLVFTGGLPLLYEGVIDLQGTPTPISFPFTFTVDGQVASDGSELSMSASTAVDEAFPPEAPFGFSDLPLPLPTILPAGETANCLLSQDLIEVGSILDVGFMLVASVSSAPGGDADGDGDIDFDDLIRVLAEWGACPVPGSCSADFDQNGQVEFADLLMVLTGWQ
;
A
#
# COMPACT_ATOMS: atom_id res chain seq x y z
N MET A 1 21.59 -31.15 -10.67
CA MET A 1 21.70 -30.28 -11.85
C MET A 1 21.68 -28.87 -11.31
N ILE A 2 22.78 -28.13 -11.43
CA ILE A 2 22.86 -26.76 -10.89
C ILE A 2 22.14 -25.87 -11.88
N LEU A 3 20.93 -25.44 -11.54
CA LEU A 3 20.16 -24.49 -12.34
C LEU A 3 20.89 -23.13 -12.30
N LEU A 4 21.07 -22.54 -13.47
CA LEU A 4 21.53 -21.17 -13.63
C LEU A 4 20.50 -20.45 -14.49
N LEU A 5 19.64 -19.68 -13.83
CA LEU A 5 18.74 -18.74 -14.46
C LEU A 5 19.34 -17.35 -14.25
N LEU A 6 19.69 -16.66 -15.35
CA LEU A 6 20.10 -15.27 -15.30
C LEU A 6 18.90 -14.38 -14.90
N ALA A 7 19.11 -13.10 -14.61
CA ALA A 7 18.01 -12.20 -14.23
C ALA A 7 16.88 -12.25 -15.26
N VAL A 8 15.68 -12.56 -14.80
CA VAL A 8 14.48 -12.68 -15.62
C VAL A 8 13.46 -11.66 -15.16
N ASP A 9 12.87 -10.96 -16.12
CA ASP A 9 11.72 -10.09 -15.93
C ASP A 9 10.45 -10.95 -15.99
N ALA A 10 9.81 -11.18 -14.84
CA ALA A 10 8.53 -11.87 -14.74
C ALA A 10 7.40 -10.86 -14.59
N THR A 11 6.29 -11.10 -15.26
CA THR A 11 5.08 -10.27 -15.18
C THR A 11 4.16 -10.83 -14.09
N ILE A 12 3.64 -9.95 -13.23
CA ILE A 12 2.66 -10.32 -12.20
C ILE A 12 1.35 -10.71 -12.88
N LEU A 13 0.84 -11.90 -12.55
CA LEU A 13 -0.45 -12.41 -13.00
C LEU A 13 -1.53 -11.90 -12.05
N SER A 14 -2.22 -10.81 -12.41
CA SER A 14 -3.24 -10.17 -11.58
C SER A 14 -4.39 -11.11 -11.22
N ASP A 15 -4.84 -11.97 -12.14
CA ASP A 15 -5.90 -12.96 -11.90
C ASP A 15 -5.52 -14.03 -10.85
N SER A 16 -4.23 -14.22 -10.59
CA SER A 16 -3.70 -15.19 -9.62
C SER A 16 -3.03 -14.52 -8.42
N SER A 17 -3.06 -13.19 -8.35
CA SER A 17 -2.43 -12.41 -7.30
C SER A 17 -3.50 -11.63 -6.51
N SER A 18 -3.30 -11.50 -5.21
CA SER A 18 -4.13 -10.68 -4.35
C SER A 18 -3.28 -9.95 -3.32
N VAL A 19 -3.69 -8.74 -2.99
CA VAL A 19 -3.26 -8.02 -1.79
C VAL A 19 -4.52 -7.73 -1.00
N ASP A 20 -4.55 -8.23 0.22
CA ASP A 20 -5.63 -8.06 1.18
C ASP A 20 -5.10 -7.18 2.32
N LEU A 21 -5.68 -5.98 2.47
CA LEU A 21 -5.34 -5.04 3.53
C LEU A 21 -6.62 -4.64 4.25
N THR A 22 -6.77 -5.11 5.49
CA THR A 22 -7.92 -4.77 6.33
C THR A 22 -7.44 -4.21 7.66
N GLY A 23 -8.07 -3.17 8.17
CA GLY A 23 -7.78 -2.64 9.50
C GLY A 23 -7.89 -1.13 9.59
N SER A 24 -7.18 -0.54 10.54
CA SER A 24 -7.13 0.90 10.71
C SER A 24 -5.83 1.40 11.32
N VAL A 25 -5.40 2.59 10.90
CA VAL A 25 -4.40 3.40 11.61
C VAL A 25 -5.12 4.52 12.34
N ALA A 26 -4.90 4.63 13.64
CA ALA A 26 -5.45 5.66 14.50
C ALA A 26 -4.34 6.63 14.97
N LEU A 27 -4.58 7.93 14.82
CA LEU A 27 -3.78 8.99 15.42
C LEU A 27 -4.57 9.57 16.60
N ASN A 28 -4.05 9.39 17.80
CA ASN A 28 -4.67 9.87 19.03
C ASN A 28 -3.97 11.15 19.48
N PHE A 29 -4.75 12.20 19.65
CA PHE A 29 -4.30 13.50 20.12
C PHE A 29 -4.98 13.84 21.44
N ASP A 30 -4.23 14.52 22.30
CA ASP A 30 -4.75 15.17 23.49
C ASP A 30 -4.44 16.67 23.44
N GLY A 31 -5.35 17.46 23.99
CA GLY A 31 -5.16 18.89 24.03
C GLY A 31 -6.30 19.62 24.70
N ALA A 32 -6.57 20.83 24.23
CA ALA A 32 -7.61 21.66 24.79
C ALA A 32 -8.37 22.48 23.75
N LEU A 33 -9.63 22.74 24.08
CA LEU A 33 -10.48 23.71 23.44
C LEU A 33 -10.56 24.96 24.33
N ILE A 34 -10.32 26.14 23.77
CA ILE A 34 -10.48 27.42 24.48
C ILE A 34 -11.35 28.37 23.66
N GLY A 35 -12.13 29.24 24.30
CA GLY A 35 -12.88 30.26 23.57
C GLY A 35 -11.94 31.27 22.88
N ASP A 36 -12.36 31.84 21.75
CA ASP A 36 -11.55 32.80 20.98
C ASP A 36 -11.42 34.20 21.62
N TYR A 37 -11.91 34.39 22.85
CA TYR A 37 -11.76 35.62 23.60
C TYR A 37 -10.30 35.99 23.87
N ASP A 38 -9.97 37.24 23.54
CA ASP A 38 -8.72 37.91 23.89
C ASP A 38 -9.01 39.34 24.33
N GLU A 39 -8.45 39.78 25.46
CA GLU A 39 -8.82 41.07 26.08
C GLU A 39 -8.49 42.29 25.18
N GLU A 40 -7.46 42.19 24.34
CA GLU A 40 -7.01 43.31 23.50
C GLU A 40 -7.56 43.24 22.08
N SER A 41 -7.55 42.05 21.48
CA SER A 41 -7.83 41.83 20.06
C SER A 41 -9.23 41.30 19.76
N ASN A 42 -9.86 40.59 20.70
CA ASN A 42 -11.21 40.03 20.55
C ASN A 42 -11.99 40.03 21.89
N PRO A 43 -12.28 41.21 22.47
CA PRO A 43 -12.89 41.31 23.81
C PRO A 43 -14.35 40.83 23.85
N ASP A 44 -15.01 40.72 22.69
CA ASP A 44 -16.37 40.19 22.56
C ASP A 44 -16.37 38.70 22.16
N GLY A 45 -15.18 38.07 22.11
CA GLY A 45 -15.02 36.66 21.76
C GLY A 45 -15.68 35.73 22.77
N THR A 46 -15.86 34.49 22.35
CA THR A 46 -16.39 33.41 23.17
C THR A 46 -15.41 33.10 24.31
N LEU A 47 -15.93 32.90 25.51
CA LEU A 47 -15.19 32.36 26.65
C LEU A 47 -15.61 30.92 26.91
N THR A 48 -14.68 30.04 27.26
CA THR A 48 -14.97 28.67 27.71
C THR A 48 -14.76 28.51 29.22
N ARG A 49 -15.65 27.76 29.87
CA ARG A 49 -15.61 27.52 31.33
C ARG A 49 -15.94 26.06 31.66
N PRO A 50 -15.04 25.32 32.35
CA PRO A 50 -15.28 23.93 32.71
C PRO A 50 -16.51 23.71 33.60
N GLY A 51 -17.14 22.55 33.44
CA GLY A 51 -18.21 22.02 34.26
C GLY A 51 -19.60 22.61 33.98
N LEU A 52 -20.61 22.04 34.65
CA LEU A 52 -22.02 22.42 34.49
C LEU A 52 -22.34 23.84 34.99
N PHE A 53 -21.60 24.32 35.99
CA PHE A 53 -21.86 25.59 36.66
C PHE A 53 -20.94 26.73 36.19
N GLY A 54 -19.88 26.38 35.45
CA GLY A 54 -18.85 27.32 35.01
C GLY A 54 -17.96 27.86 36.14
N GLY A 55 -16.92 28.59 35.73
CA GLY A 55 -15.98 29.32 36.60
C GLY A 55 -15.86 30.78 36.17
N SER A 56 -14.66 31.36 36.28
CA SER A 56 -14.36 32.72 35.79
C SER A 56 -13.24 32.71 34.74
N GLY A 57 -13.23 33.74 33.90
CA GLY A 57 -12.25 33.89 32.81
C GLY A 57 -12.52 32.99 31.61
N ASN A 58 -11.56 33.00 30.69
CA ASN A 58 -11.44 32.05 29.58
C ASN A 58 -10.54 30.91 30.06
N GLN A 59 -11.02 29.67 30.04
CA GLN A 59 -10.31 28.52 30.58
C GLN A 59 -10.29 27.38 29.56
N PRO A 60 -9.15 26.69 29.39
CA PRO A 60 -9.06 25.55 28.49
C PRO A 60 -9.97 24.41 28.98
N ILE A 61 -10.60 23.73 28.04
CA ILE A 61 -11.41 22.53 28.24
C ILE A 61 -10.62 21.35 27.68
N SER A 62 -10.37 20.33 28.50
CA SER A 62 -9.67 19.13 28.04
C SER A 62 -10.44 18.46 26.91
N THR A 63 -9.69 18.07 25.89
CA THR A 63 -10.21 17.39 24.70
C THR A 63 -9.30 16.26 24.28
N SER A 64 -9.88 15.18 23.76
CA SER A 64 -9.17 14.16 23.03
C SER A 64 -9.73 14.09 21.61
N LEU A 65 -8.85 13.94 20.63
CA LEU A 65 -9.21 13.85 19.22
C LEU A 65 -8.64 12.56 18.67
N SER A 66 -9.49 11.70 18.12
CA SER A 66 -9.05 10.50 17.41
C SER A 66 -9.30 10.68 15.93
N PHE A 67 -8.26 10.45 15.15
CA PHE A 67 -8.30 10.38 13.70
C PHE A 67 -8.07 8.93 13.31
N SER A 68 -8.97 8.32 12.53
CA SER A 68 -8.83 6.95 12.07
C SER A 68 -8.88 6.86 10.54
N LEU A 69 -7.92 6.15 9.99
CA LEU A 69 -7.82 5.75 8.60
C LEU A 69 -8.19 4.28 8.52
N GLY A 70 -9.37 3.97 7.97
CA GLY A 70 -9.79 2.59 7.74
C GLY A 70 -9.28 2.06 6.40
N PHE A 71 -8.80 0.83 6.39
CA PHE A 71 -8.44 0.08 5.20
C PHE A 71 -9.36 -1.15 5.13
N ASP A 72 -9.97 -1.36 3.98
CA ASP A 72 -10.71 -2.58 3.66
C ASP A 72 -10.60 -2.77 2.15
N ASP A 73 -9.38 -3.07 1.71
CA ASP A 73 -9.05 -3.16 0.31
C ASP A 73 -8.59 -4.58 -0.03
N GLN A 74 -9.17 -5.08 -1.11
CA GLN A 74 -8.73 -6.28 -1.77
C GLN A 74 -8.41 -5.88 -3.21
N SER A 75 -7.13 -5.91 -3.55
CA SER A 75 -6.65 -5.50 -4.86
C SER A 75 -5.96 -6.64 -5.59
N MET A 76 -6.06 -6.58 -6.92
CA MET A 76 -5.35 -7.47 -7.84
C MET A 76 -4.16 -6.68 -8.38
N PRO A 77 -2.95 -6.86 -7.84
CA PRO A 77 -1.80 -6.07 -8.25
C PRO A 77 -1.38 -6.40 -9.67
N GLU A 78 -0.88 -5.40 -10.38
CA GLU A 78 -0.25 -5.55 -11.70
C GLU A 78 1.20 -5.04 -11.66
N GLY A 79 2.09 -5.62 -12.46
CA GLY A 79 3.46 -5.13 -12.57
C GLY A 79 4.48 -6.24 -12.82
N GLN A 80 5.67 -6.09 -12.26
CA GLN A 80 6.83 -6.93 -12.60
C GLN A 80 7.65 -7.34 -11.39
N VAL A 81 8.26 -8.52 -11.49
CA VAL A 81 9.25 -9.03 -10.54
C VAL A 81 10.49 -9.44 -11.31
N VAL A 82 11.65 -8.97 -10.87
CA VAL A 82 12.94 -9.35 -11.44
C VAL A 82 13.66 -10.26 -10.47
N PHE A 83 13.92 -11.50 -10.89
CA PHE A 83 14.62 -12.48 -10.07
C PHE A 83 15.61 -13.32 -10.88
N SER A 84 16.55 -13.96 -10.20
CA SER A 84 17.50 -14.90 -10.81
C SER A 84 17.73 -16.09 -9.90
N ILE A 85 18.15 -17.23 -10.46
CA ILE A 85 18.47 -18.43 -9.68
C ILE A 85 19.90 -18.84 -9.98
N GLN A 86 20.75 -18.86 -8.95
CA GLN A 86 22.13 -19.28 -9.08
C GLN A 86 22.50 -20.26 -7.97
N LYS A 87 22.86 -21.50 -8.34
CA LYS A 87 23.46 -22.47 -7.39
C LYS A 87 22.70 -22.59 -6.06
N GLU A 88 21.38 -22.78 -6.15
CA GLU A 88 20.46 -22.92 -5.02
C GLU A 88 20.14 -21.63 -4.25
N VAL A 89 20.42 -20.47 -4.85
CA VAL A 89 19.99 -19.16 -4.32
C VAL A 89 19.02 -18.52 -5.29
N LEU A 90 17.88 -18.07 -4.78
CA LEU A 90 16.96 -17.16 -5.47
C LEU A 90 17.31 -15.73 -5.09
N SER A 91 17.70 -14.91 -6.05
CA SER A 91 17.94 -13.49 -5.85
C SER A 91 16.78 -12.69 -6.42
N VAL A 92 15.98 -12.07 -5.57
CA VAL A 92 14.93 -11.12 -5.98
C VAL A 92 15.53 -9.73 -5.98
N THR A 93 15.60 -9.10 -7.16
CA THR A 93 16.30 -7.83 -7.36
C THR A 93 15.34 -6.65 -7.45
N ALA A 94 14.13 -6.87 -7.95
CA ALA A 94 13.10 -5.86 -8.00
C ALA A 94 11.71 -6.49 -7.88
N ILE A 95 10.81 -5.77 -7.24
CA ILE A 95 9.36 -5.98 -7.27
C ILE A 95 8.77 -4.60 -7.53
N GLU A 96 7.84 -4.51 -8.46
CA GLU A 96 7.00 -3.35 -8.71
C GLU A 96 5.58 -3.85 -8.92
N ALA A 97 4.73 -3.65 -7.91
CA ALA A 97 3.33 -4.04 -7.92
C ALA A 97 2.47 -2.78 -7.76
N ASN A 98 1.81 -2.37 -8.84
CA ASN A 98 0.87 -1.26 -8.84
C ASN A 98 -0.47 -1.72 -8.27
N LEU A 99 -1.07 -0.87 -7.44
CA LEU A 99 -2.36 -1.08 -6.82
C LEU A 99 -3.36 -0.06 -7.40
N PRO A 100 -4.66 -0.39 -7.47
CA PRO A 100 -5.67 0.53 -7.95
C PRO A 100 -5.81 1.74 -7.02
N ASP A 101 -6.16 2.90 -7.60
CA ASP A 101 -6.53 4.07 -6.82
C ASP A 101 -7.74 3.76 -5.92
N THR A 102 -7.76 4.31 -4.72
CA THR A 102 -8.83 4.07 -3.73
C THR A 102 -9.14 5.34 -2.95
N SER A 103 -10.29 5.38 -2.29
CA SER A 103 -10.67 6.49 -1.41
C SER A 103 -10.75 5.99 0.03
N VAL A 104 -10.08 6.68 0.95
CA VAL A 104 -10.13 6.35 2.37
C VAL A 104 -11.02 7.36 3.09
N ASN A 105 -11.96 6.84 3.88
CA ASN A 105 -12.76 7.68 4.76
C ASN A 105 -11.93 8.11 5.96
N LEU A 106 -11.93 9.42 6.22
CA LEU A 106 -11.30 9.99 7.38
C LEU A 106 -12.33 10.09 8.51
N GLY A 107 -12.22 9.23 9.51
CA GLY A 107 -13.02 9.34 10.72
C GLY A 107 -12.36 10.29 11.71
N LEU A 108 -12.98 11.43 12.01
CA LEU A 108 -12.51 12.35 13.05
C LEU A 108 -13.55 12.46 14.18
N GLU A 109 -13.16 12.08 15.38
CA GLU A 109 -14.01 12.16 16.57
C GLU A 109 -13.36 13.03 17.64
N LEU A 110 -14.00 14.15 17.97
CA LEU A 110 -13.58 15.02 19.06
C LEU A 110 -14.40 14.72 20.31
N LEU A 111 -13.74 14.35 21.40
CA LEU A 111 -14.34 14.32 22.73
C LEU A 111 -13.89 15.54 23.53
N PHE A 112 -14.81 16.07 24.33
CA PHE A 112 -14.56 17.19 25.23
C PHE A 112 -15.24 16.96 26.58
N GLU A 113 -14.68 17.57 27.64
CA GLU A 113 -15.33 17.63 28.94
C GLU A 113 -16.53 18.57 28.94
N THR A 114 -17.46 18.40 29.89
CA THR A 114 -18.63 19.29 29.98
C THR A 114 -18.16 20.72 30.25
N PHE A 115 -18.62 21.68 29.46
CA PHE A 115 -18.27 23.10 29.63
C PHE A 115 -19.43 24.03 29.29
N ARG A 116 -19.28 25.30 29.64
CA ARG A 116 -20.15 26.40 29.18
C ARG A 116 -19.37 27.37 28.31
N SER A 117 -19.98 27.80 27.22
CA SER A 117 -19.55 29.00 26.49
C SER A 117 -20.19 30.24 27.12
N ILE A 118 -19.56 31.40 26.96
CA ILE A 118 -20.14 32.73 27.19
C ILE A 118 -19.89 33.54 25.92
N ALA A 119 -20.89 34.30 25.48
CA ALA A 119 -20.90 34.97 24.17
C ALA A 119 -20.69 33.98 23.00
N PRO A 120 -21.65 33.07 22.76
CA PRO A 120 -22.99 32.94 23.37
C PRO A 120 -23.01 32.10 24.67
N ASP A 121 -24.02 32.29 25.54
CA ASP A 121 -24.21 31.43 26.73
C ASP A 121 -24.86 30.10 26.32
N SER A 122 -24.10 29.01 26.41
CA SER A 122 -24.58 27.66 26.10
C SER A 122 -23.87 26.61 26.95
N LEU A 123 -24.58 25.55 27.31
CA LEU A 123 -24.02 24.35 27.93
C LEU A 123 -23.68 23.32 26.85
N PHE A 124 -22.45 22.81 26.90
CA PHE A 124 -21.94 21.71 26.09
C PHE A 124 -21.76 20.48 26.99
N PRO A 125 -22.67 19.49 26.94
CA PRO A 125 -22.52 18.25 27.68
C PRO A 125 -21.35 17.45 27.11
N GLY A 126 -20.34 17.19 27.94
CA GLY A 126 -19.17 16.40 27.56
C GLY A 126 -19.44 14.90 27.60
N GLY A 127 -18.45 14.12 27.14
CA GLY A 127 -18.54 12.67 27.05
C GLY A 127 -19.37 12.16 25.86
N ILE A 128 -19.76 13.05 24.96
CA ILE A 128 -20.38 12.72 23.68
C ILE A 128 -19.36 13.07 22.60
N ALA A 129 -18.99 12.09 21.76
CA ALA A 129 -18.12 12.33 20.62
C ALA A 129 -18.82 13.24 19.60
N LEU A 130 -18.15 14.31 19.20
CA LEU A 130 -18.55 15.17 18.10
C LEU A 130 -17.87 14.65 16.82
N PRO A 131 -18.60 14.00 15.91
CA PRO A 131 -18.04 13.62 14.63
C PRO A 131 -17.78 14.88 13.82
N LEU A 132 -16.54 15.05 13.37
CA LEU A 132 -16.14 16.11 12.46
C LEU A 132 -15.99 15.48 11.08
N ASP A 133 -16.94 15.75 10.20
CA ASP A 133 -16.92 15.20 8.85
C ASP A 133 -15.93 15.99 8.00
N ILE A 134 -14.76 15.39 7.77
CA ILE A 134 -13.70 15.94 6.91
C ILE A 134 -13.71 15.30 5.50
N GLY A 135 -14.70 14.44 5.21
CA GLY A 135 -14.87 13.78 3.92
C GLY A 135 -13.92 12.61 3.68
N ALA A 136 -14.03 12.04 2.48
CA ALA A 136 -13.08 11.05 1.97
C ALA A 136 -11.89 11.75 1.29
N VAL A 137 -10.71 11.12 1.38
CA VAL A 137 -9.52 11.52 0.63
C VAL A 137 -9.15 10.45 -0.37
N ASP A 138 -8.77 10.89 -1.55
CA ASP A 138 -8.32 10.00 -2.62
C ASP A 138 -6.85 9.65 -2.42
N LEU A 139 -6.56 8.36 -2.52
CA LEU A 139 -5.24 7.77 -2.61
C LEU A 139 -5.00 7.35 -4.05
N THR A 140 -3.96 7.91 -4.65
CA THR A 140 -3.62 7.69 -6.06
C THR A 140 -2.18 7.24 -6.23
N ASN A 141 -1.85 6.63 -7.38
CA ASN A 141 -0.51 6.15 -7.72
C ASN A 141 0.06 5.18 -6.66
N LEU A 142 -0.79 4.26 -6.19
CA LEU A 142 -0.41 3.30 -5.17
C LEU A 142 0.50 2.23 -5.76
N ALA A 143 1.63 1.96 -5.11
CA ALA A 143 2.57 0.94 -5.53
C ALA A 143 3.30 0.30 -4.35
N ILE A 144 3.64 -0.98 -4.50
CA ILE A 144 4.53 -1.72 -3.62
C ILE A 144 5.83 -1.99 -4.38
N ARG A 145 6.96 -1.63 -3.78
CA ARG A 145 8.30 -1.82 -4.35
C ARG A 145 9.21 -2.62 -3.43
N LEU A 146 10.16 -3.33 -4.01
CA LEU A 146 11.25 -3.92 -3.24
C LEU A 146 12.17 -2.82 -2.68
N ALA A 147 12.37 -2.80 -1.37
CA ALA A 147 13.21 -1.80 -0.73
C ALA A 147 14.71 -2.02 -1.02
N GLU A 148 15.13 -3.28 -0.97
CA GLU A 148 16.49 -3.72 -1.26
C GLU A 148 16.51 -5.16 -1.81
N PRO A 149 17.47 -5.53 -2.67
CA PRO A 149 17.60 -6.88 -3.19
C PRO A 149 17.76 -7.92 -2.07
N VAL A 150 17.11 -9.08 -2.23
CA VAL A 150 17.14 -10.17 -1.24
C VAL A 150 17.54 -11.48 -1.88
N ASP A 151 18.38 -12.23 -1.17
CA ASP A 151 18.77 -13.59 -1.52
C ASP A 151 18.11 -14.60 -0.57
N TYR A 152 17.46 -15.61 -1.14
CA TYR A 152 16.88 -16.72 -0.40
C TYR A 152 17.59 -18.03 -0.72
N PRO A 153 17.88 -18.87 0.29
CA PRO A 153 18.28 -20.24 0.04
C PRO A 153 17.08 -21.04 -0.48
N LEU A 154 17.30 -21.78 -1.56
CA LEU A 154 16.31 -22.65 -2.15
C LEU A 154 16.43 -24.07 -1.59
N LEU A 155 15.29 -24.69 -1.33
CA LEU A 155 15.19 -26.09 -0.94
C LEU A 155 14.39 -26.84 -2.01
N LEU A 156 14.90 -28.00 -2.44
CA LEU A 156 14.19 -28.88 -3.37
C LEU A 156 13.48 -29.98 -2.57
N PRO A 157 12.14 -29.98 -2.47
CA PRO A 157 11.40 -31.07 -1.86
C PRO A 157 11.58 -32.37 -2.68
N PRO A 158 11.66 -33.55 -2.04
CA PRO A 158 11.83 -34.80 -2.76
C PRO A 158 10.68 -35.09 -3.74
N GLY A 159 10.99 -35.15 -5.04
CA GLY A 159 10.02 -35.46 -6.08
C GLY A 159 9.10 -34.30 -6.51
N ALA A 160 9.45 -33.07 -6.14
CA ALA A 160 8.77 -31.86 -6.59
C ALA A 160 9.45 -31.24 -7.82
N ASP A 161 8.64 -30.60 -8.66
CA ASP A 161 9.10 -29.82 -9.83
C ASP A 161 9.25 -28.32 -9.51
N PHE A 162 9.26 -27.96 -8.21
CA PHE A 162 9.42 -26.61 -7.69
C PHE A 162 10.44 -26.59 -6.56
N LEU A 163 11.08 -25.44 -6.35
CA LEU A 163 11.92 -25.15 -5.21
C LEU A 163 11.17 -24.23 -4.25
N VAL A 164 11.36 -24.41 -2.95
CA VAL A 164 10.73 -23.58 -1.92
C VAL A 164 11.76 -22.66 -1.26
N PHE A 165 11.31 -21.49 -0.83
CA PHE A 165 12.11 -20.54 -0.06
C PHE A 165 11.27 -19.89 1.04
N THR A 166 11.94 -19.38 2.06
CA THR A 166 11.33 -18.62 3.14
C THR A 166 12.30 -17.56 3.64
N GLY A 167 11.81 -16.38 4.02
CA GLY A 167 12.65 -15.33 4.60
C GLY A 167 11.99 -13.95 4.60
N GLY A 168 12.74 -12.95 5.09
CA GLY A 168 12.28 -11.56 5.10
C GLY A 168 12.24 -10.95 3.70
N LEU A 169 11.19 -10.21 3.37
CA LEU A 169 11.02 -9.44 2.14
C LEU A 169 10.74 -7.98 2.53
N PRO A 170 11.75 -7.09 2.45
CA PRO A 170 11.60 -5.68 2.77
C PRO A 170 10.97 -4.95 1.59
N LEU A 171 9.82 -4.33 1.83
CA LEU A 171 9.00 -3.67 0.84
C LEU A 171 8.77 -2.21 1.24
N LEU A 172 8.49 -1.38 0.24
CA LEU A 172 8.08 0.01 0.36
C LEU A 172 6.68 0.14 -0.22
N TYR A 173 5.74 0.70 0.54
CA TYR A 173 4.44 1.13 0.04
C TYR A 173 4.55 2.60 -0.27
N GLU A 174 4.20 2.99 -1.49
CA GLU A 174 4.24 4.35 -1.98
C GLU A 174 2.85 4.74 -2.49
N GLY A 175 2.52 6.02 -2.34
CA GLY A 175 1.26 6.56 -2.81
C GLY A 175 1.23 8.07 -2.76
N VAL A 176 0.13 8.65 -3.21
CA VAL A 176 -0.15 10.09 -3.11
C VAL A 176 -1.52 10.28 -2.48
N ILE A 177 -1.56 11.01 -1.37
CA ILE A 177 -2.80 11.44 -0.72
C ILE A 177 -3.13 12.88 -1.15
N ASP A 178 -4.38 13.12 -1.58
CA ASP A 178 -4.85 14.49 -1.84
C ASP A 178 -5.42 15.11 -0.56
N LEU A 179 -4.67 16.08 0.01
CA LEU A 179 -5.11 16.86 1.15
C LEU A 179 -5.63 18.22 0.68
N GLN A 180 -6.95 18.30 0.47
CA GLN A 180 -7.66 19.54 0.07
C GLN A 180 -7.10 20.18 -1.22
N GLY A 181 -6.78 19.37 -2.23
CA GLY A 181 -6.22 19.79 -3.51
C GLY A 181 -4.69 19.87 -3.53
N THR A 182 -4.03 19.39 -2.47
CA THR A 182 -2.56 19.32 -2.39
C THR A 182 -2.10 17.86 -2.42
N PRO A 183 -1.58 17.38 -3.57
CA PRO A 183 -1.04 16.02 -3.66
C PRO A 183 0.22 15.90 -2.81
N THR A 184 0.16 15.03 -1.80
CA THR A 184 1.24 14.79 -0.84
C THR A 184 1.71 13.35 -0.98
N PRO A 185 2.99 13.09 -1.32
CA PRO A 185 3.51 11.73 -1.40
C PRO A 185 3.64 11.10 -0.02
N ILE A 186 3.30 9.82 0.08
CA ILE A 186 3.46 8.99 1.27
C ILE A 186 4.35 7.79 0.94
N SER A 187 5.20 7.38 1.88
CA SER A 187 6.09 6.22 1.73
C SER A 187 6.31 5.54 3.07
N PHE A 188 6.05 4.24 3.15
CA PHE A 188 6.18 3.44 4.36
C PHE A 188 6.97 2.16 4.09
N PRO A 189 8.11 1.92 4.76
CA PRO A 189 8.81 0.65 4.71
C PRO A 189 8.17 -0.38 5.64
N PHE A 190 8.10 -1.63 5.19
CA PHE A 190 7.67 -2.78 5.99
C PHE A 190 8.43 -4.03 5.56
N THR A 191 8.38 -5.09 6.36
CA THR A 191 9.05 -6.35 6.03
C THR A 191 8.14 -7.51 6.35
N PHE A 192 7.86 -8.34 5.35
CA PHE A 192 7.12 -9.59 5.54
C PHE A 192 8.08 -10.76 5.69
N THR A 193 7.69 -11.77 6.46
CA THR A 193 8.28 -13.10 6.28
C THR A 193 7.44 -13.82 5.24
N VAL A 194 8.03 -14.09 4.08
CA VAL A 194 7.34 -14.73 2.96
C VAL A 194 7.64 -16.21 2.93
N ASP A 195 6.64 -17.00 2.55
CA ASP A 195 6.80 -18.38 2.11
C ASP A 195 6.51 -18.42 0.62
N GLY A 196 7.46 -18.93 -0.16
CA GLY A 196 7.37 -18.91 -1.60
C GLY A 196 7.89 -20.17 -2.28
N GLN A 197 7.54 -20.28 -3.54
CA GLN A 197 7.89 -21.36 -4.43
C GLN A 197 8.34 -20.78 -5.77
N VAL A 198 9.31 -21.42 -6.40
CA VAL A 198 9.72 -21.09 -7.76
C VAL A 198 9.78 -22.37 -8.57
N ALA A 199 9.22 -22.37 -9.77
CA ALA A 199 9.27 -23.52 -10.66
C ALA A 199 10.73 -23.92 -10.94
N SER A 200 10.99 -25.22 -11.08
CA SER A 200 12.36 -25.73 -11.25
C SER A 200 13.00 -25.36 -12.58
N ASP A 201 12.20 -24.94 -13.56
CA ASP A 201 12.62 -24.33 -14.82
C ASP A 201 12.73 -22.79 -14.74
N GLY A 202 12.28 -22.19 -13.63
CA GLY A 202 12.25 -20.75 -13.42
C GLY A 202 11.11 -20.01 -14.11
N SER A 203 10.11 -20.72 -14.66
CA SER A 203 9.03 -20.10 -15.43
C SER A 203 8.04 -19.31 -14.57
N GLU A 204 7.92 -19.65 -13.29
CA GLU A 204 6.93 -19.10 -12.38
C GLU A 204 7.52 -18.91 -10.99
N LEU A 205 7.22 -17.77 -10.38
CA LEU A 205 7.52 -17.42 -9.00
C LEU A 205 6.20 -17.15 -8.28
N SER A 206 5.97 -17.86 -7.19
CA SER A 206 4.86 -17.63 -6.28
C SER A 206 5.38 -17.31 -4.89
N MET A 207 4.79 -16.33 -4.23
CA MET A 207 5.09 -16.01 -2.84
C MET A 207 3.84 -15.55 -2.12
N SER A 208 3.75 -15.88 -0.85
CA SER A 208 2.65 -15.45 0.00
C SER A 208 3.16 -15.07 1.37
N ALA A 209 2.49 -14.11 1.99
CA ALA A 209 2.68 -13.79 3.39
C ALA A 209 1.38 -13.28 3.98
N SER A 210 1.25 -13.43 5.29
CA SER A 210 0.21 -12.76 6.06
C SER A 210 0.77 -12.36 7.41
N THR A 211 0.46 -11.16 7.86
CA THR A 211 0.81 -10.69 9.20
C THR A 211 -0.33 -9.86 9.77
N ALA A 212 -0.46 -9.90 11.09
CA ALA A 212 -1.31 -8.99 11.83
C ALA A 212 -0.39 -8.05 12.62
N VAL A 213 -0.61 -6.75 12.47
CA VAL A 213 0.05 -5.69 13.22
C VAL A 213 -0.98 -5.14 14.20
N ASP A 214 -0.69 -5.22 15.49
CA ASP A 214 -1.46 -4.58 16.56
C ASP A 214 -0.47 -3.91 17.49
N GLU A 215 -0.10 -2.68 17.14
CA GLU A 215 0.97 -1.95 17.79
C GLU A 215 0.56 -0.50 18.03
N ALA A 216 1.06 0.07 19.13
CA ALA A 216 0.90 1.47 19.46
C ALA A 216 2.26 2.07 19.77
N PHE A 217 2.56 3.20 19.13
CA PHE A 217 3.84 3.86 19.23
C PHE A 217 3.66 5.33 19.62
N PRO A 218 4.52 5.88 20.50
CA PRO A 218 4.58 7.32 20.68
C PRO A 218 5.15 7.99 19.42
N PRO A 219 4.77 9.23 19.10
CA PRO A 219 5.29 9.92 17.93
C PRO A 219 6.79 10.20 18.05
N GLU A 220 7.53 9.98 16.95
CA GLU A 220 9.00 10.19 16.91
C GLU A 220 9.41 11.65 17.10
N ALA A 221 8.54 12.58 16.70
CA ALA A 221 8.69 14.00 16.89
C ALA A 221 7.36 14.60 17.39
N PRO A 222 7.41 15.64 18.25
CA PRO A 222 6.21 16.36 18.64
C PRO A 222 5.52 16.90 17.39
N PHE A 223 4.28 16.48 17.19
CA PHE A 223 3.41 16.96 16.12
C PHE A 223 2.10 17.41 16.76
N GLY A 224 1.57 18.51 16.30
CA GLY A 224 0.37 19.11 16.86
C GLY A 224 0.00 20.36 16.11
N PHE A 225 -1.17 20.88 16.42
CA PHE A 225 -1.65 22.16 15.93
C PHE A 225 -2.14 22.99 17.10
N SER A 226 -1.90 24.29 17.02
CA SER A 226 -2.28 25.26 18.04
C SER A 226 -3.26 26.26 17.45
N ASP A 227 -4.27 26.61 18.24
CA ASP A 227 -5.24 27.66 17.94
C ASP A 227 -6.00 27.48 16.62
N LEU A 228 -6.33 26.24 16.26
CA LEU A 228 -7.15 25.94 15.09
C LEU A 228 -8.59 26.41 15.32
N PRO A 229 -9.14 27.35 14.51
CA PRO A 229 -10.51 27.80 14.70
C PRO A 229 -11.53 26.67 14.50
N LEU A 230 -12.34 26.42 15.52
CA LEU A 230 -13.41 25.43 15.54
C LEU A 230 -14.73 26.09 15.98
N PRO A 231 -15.55 26.56 15.03
CA PRO A 231 -16.87 27.09 15.34
C PRO A 231 -17.81 25.95 15.75
N LEU A 232 -18.31 26.00 16.99
CA LEU A 232 -19.21 24.99 17.54
C LEU A 232 -20.66 25.50 17.55
N PRO A 233 -21.63 24.77 16.98
CA PRO A 233 -23.03 25.10 17.14
C PRO A 233 -23.43 24.94 18.61
N THR A 234 -24.12 25.94 19.18
CA THR A 234 -24.59 25.84 20.56
C THR A 234 -25.58 24.69 20.72
N ILE A 235 -25.56 24.03 21.88
CA ILE A 235 -26.40 22.84 22.16
C ILE A 235 -27.58 23.23 23.05
N LEU A 236 -27.30 23.87 24.20
CA LEU A 236 -28.30 24.20 25.21
C LEU A 236 -28.10 25.63 25.74
N PRO A 237 -28.79 26.64 25.19
CA PRO A 237 -29.73 26.59 24.07
C PRO A 237 -29.05 26.53 22.70
N ALA A 238 -29.68 25.86 21.74
CA ALA A 238 -29.23 25.84 20.35
C ALA A 238 -29.62 27.12 19.58
N GLY A 239 -28.86 27.46 18.54
CA GLY A 239 -29.20 28.52 17.59
C GLY A 239 -28.12 29.58 17.36
N GLU A 240 -27.00 29.51 18.07
CA GLU A 240 -25.84 30.40 17.89
C GLU A 240 -24.57 29.57 17.63
N THR A 241 -23.44 30.24 17.46
CA THR A 241 -22.13 29.61 17.26
C THR A 241 -21.18 30.13 18.32
N ALA A 242 -20.56 29.20 19.06
CA ALA A 242 -19.45 29.48 19.95
C ALA A 242 -18.14 29.32 19.18
N ASN A 243 -17.36 30.39 19.07
CA ASN A 243 -16.09 30.34 18.34
C ASN A 243 -15.00 29.91 19.30
N CYS A 244 -14.48 28.70 19.09
CA CYS A 244 -13.41 28.17 19.91
C CYS A 244 -12.15 27.97 19.07
N LEU A 245 -11.03 27.86 19.77
CA LEU A 245 -9.72 27.53 19.27
C LEU A 245 -9.35 26.15 19.82
N LEU A 246 -9.01 25.23 18.92
CA LEU A 246 -8.63 23.88 19.22
C LEU A 246 -7.11 23.74 19.13
N SER A 247 -6.50 23.29 20.20
CA SER A 247 -5.07 22.94 20.25
C SER A 247 -4.95 21.46 20.59
N GLN A 248 -4.15 20.73 19.82
CA GLN A 248 -3.97 19.27 19.93
C GLN A 248 -2.52 18.90 19.73
N ASP A 249 -2.03 17.99 20.57
CA ASP A 249 -0.73 17.36 20.43
C ASP A 249 -0.94 15.86 20.18
N LEU A 250 -0.25 15.32 19.18
CA LEU A 250 -0.22 13.88 18.91
C LEU A 250 0.46 13.20 20.09
N ILE A 251 -0.22 12.23 20.69
CA ILE A 251 0.31 11.47 21.82
C ILE A 251 0.63 10.03 21.46
N GLU A 252 -0.08 9.47 20.49
CA GLU A 252 0.03 8.06 20.14
C GLU A 252 -0.44 7.81 18.70
N VAL A 253 0.27 6.90 18.03
CA VAL A 253 -0.11 6.32 16.75
C VAL A 253 -0.39 4.84 17.00
N GLY A 254 -1.65 4.44 16.85
CA GLY A 254 -2.09 3.05 16.91
C GLY A 254 -2.29 2.47 15.52
N SER A 255 -1.93 1.21 15.33
CA SER A 255 -2.17 0.48 14.09
C SER A 255 -2.73 -0.90 14.41
N ILE A 256 -3.88 -1.22 13.82
CA ILE A 256 -4.49 -2.55 13.82
C ILE A 256 -4.65 -2.92 12.35
N LEU A 257 -3.75 -3.72 11.79
CA LEU A 257 -3.73 -4.07 10.37
C LEU A 257 -3.59 -5.58 10.22
N ASP A 258 -4.52 -6.19 9.50
CA ASP A 258 -4.36 -7.51 8.90
C ASP A 258 -3.91 -7.31 7.45
N VAL A 259 -2.70 -7.78 7.15
CA VAL A 259 -2.13 -7.67 5.82
C VAL A 259 -1.81 -9.06 5.31
N GLY A 260 -2.37 -9.40 4.15
CA GLY A 260 -2.11 -10.62 3.42
C GLY A 260 -1.75 -10.31 1.98
N PHE A 261 -0.89 -11.11 1.39
CA PHE A 261 -0.76 -11.13 -0.05
C PHE A 261 -0.46 -12.53 -0.58
N MET A 262 -0.89 -12.73 -1.81
CA MET A 262 -0.47 -13.79 -2.69
C MET A 262 0.02 -13.12 -3.97
N LEU A 263 1.28 -13.34 -4.35
CA LEU A 263 1.84 -12.83 -5.57
C LEU A 263 2.28 -14.00 -6.43
N VAL A 264 1.80 -14.02 -7.67
CA VAL A 264 2.21 -14.97 -8.70
C VAL A 264 2.74 -14.17 -9.87
N ALA A 265 3.99 -14.43 -10.25
CA ALA A 265 4.62 -13.83 -11.41
C ALA A 265 5.13 -14.93 -12.34
N SER A 266 4.83 -14.78 -13.63
CA SER A 266 5.32 -15.70 -14.65
C SER A 266 6.27 -14.98 -15.58
N VAL A 267 7.34 -15.67 -15.95
CA VAL A 267 8.14 -15.26 -17.09
C VAL A 267 7.28 -15.48 -18.32
N SER A 268 7.00 -14.42 -19.08
CA SER A 268 6.48 -14.60 -20.42
C SER A 268 7.61 -15.17 -21.28
N SER A 269 7.81 -16.48 -21.22
CA SER A 269 8.34 -17.16 -22.38
C SER A 269 7.27 -17.00 -23.45
N ALA A 270 7.60 -16.30 -24.54
CA ALA A 270 6.85 -16.39 -25.78
C ALA A 270 6.40 -17.87 -25.94
N PRO A 271 5.10 -18.16 -26.09
CA PRO A 271 4.63 -19.55 -26.11
C PRO A 271 5.45 -20.30 -27.18
N GLY A 272 5.95 -21.49 -26.87
CA GLY A 272 6.88 -22.19 -27.76
C GLY A 272 6.31 -22.30 -29.17
N GLY A 273 6.90 -21.58 -30.13
CA GLY A 273 6.31 -21.35 -31.45
C GLY A 273 6.09 -19.88 -31.83
N ASP A 274 6.11 -18.94 -30.89
CA ASP A 274 6.04 -17.49 -31.13
C ASP A 274 7.45 -16.95 -31.44
N ALA A 275 7.79 -16.95 -32.73
CA ALA A 275 9.10 -16.61 -33.25
C ALA A 275 9.29 -15.11 -33.47
N ASP A 276 8.22 -14.33 -33.60
CA ASP A 276 8.30 -12.88 -33.80
C ASP A 276 8.03 -12.06 -32.51
N GLY A 277 7.56 -12.73 -31.46
CA GLY A 277 7.43 -12.22 -30.10
C GLY A 277 6.18 -11.38 -29.89
N ASP A 278 5.14 -11.57 -30.73
CA ASP A 278 3.91 -10.80 -30.66
C ASP A 278 2.85 -11.39 -29.70
N GLY A 279 3.11 -12.59 -29.16
CA GLY A 279 2.31 -13.26 -28.15
C GLY A 279 1.29 -14.25 -28.71
N ASP A 280 1.09 -14.31 -30.02
CA ASP A 280 0.27 -15.31 -30.70
C ASP A 280 1.18 -16.38 -31.37
N ILE A 281 0.63 -17.53 -31.74
CA ILE A 281 1.34 -18.53 -32.57
C ILE A 281 0.57 -18.70 -33.86
N ASP A 282 0.98 -17.98 -34.91
CA ASP A 282 0.24 -17.89 -36.15
C ASP A 282 1.11 -18.03 -37.41
N PHE A 283 0.62 -17.48 -38.52
CA PHE A 283 1.32 -17.55 -39.79
C PHE A 283 2.62 -16.75 -39.81
N ASP A 284 2.71 -15.64 -39.09
CA ASP A 284 3.89 -14.77 -39.10
C ASP A 284 5.08 -15.44 -38.37
N ASP A 285 4.81 -16.25 -37.36
CA ASP A 285 5.81 -17.14 -36.73
C ASP A 285 6.34 -18.22 -37.67
N LEU A 286 5.43 -18.85 -38.42
CA LEU A 286 5.82 -19.84 -39.42
C LEU A 286 6.74 -19.21 -40.48
N ILE A 287 6.43 -17.99 -40.92
CA ILE A 287 7.29 -17.26 -41.84
C ILE A 287 8.66 -16.98 -41.21
N ARG A 288 8.70 -16.65 -39.92
CA ARG A 288 9.95 -16.40 -39.20
C ARG A 288 10.82 -17.66 -39.11
N VAL A 289 10.25 -18.82 -38.77
CA VAL A 289 10.96 -20.11 -38.75
C VAL A 289 11.51 -20.47 -40.13
N LEU A 290 10.72 -20.29 -41.19
CA LEU A 290 11.16 -20.56 -42.55
C LEU A 290 12.23 -19.57 -43.02
N ALA A 291 12.20 -18.32 -42.56
CA ALA A 291 13.19 -17.29 -42.88
C ALA A 291 14.55 -17.53 -42.22
N GLU A 292 14.56 -18.16 -41.03
CA GLU A 292 15.77 -18.44 -40.26
C GLU A 292 16.27 -19.88 -40.40
N TRP A 293 15.66 -20.66 -41.30
CA TRP A 293 15.95 -22.08 -41.49
C TRP A 293 17.44 -22.39 -41.69
N GLY A 294 17.94 -23.34 -40.90
CA GLY A 294 19.32 -23.81 -40.92
C GLY A 294 20.13 -23.32 -39.73
N ALA A 295 21.46 -23.31 -39.88
CA ALA A 295 22.36 -22.98 -38.79
C ALA A 295 22.30 -21.48 -38.43
N CYS A 296 22.22 -21.19 -37.14
CA CYS A 296 22.25 -19.82 -36.66
C CYS A 296 23.62 -19.18 -36.86
N PRO A 297 23.69 -17.93 -37.36
CA PRO A 297 24.96 -17.23 -37.56
C PRO A 297 25.79 -17.12 -36.27
N VAL A 298 25.11 -16.99 -35.12
CA VAL A 298 25.68 -17.06 -33.78
C VAL A 298 24.72 -17.88 -32.92
N PRO A 299 25.19 -18.78 -32.03
CA PRO A 299 24.31 -19.48 -31.11
C PRO A 299 23.41 -18.50 -30.33
N GLY A 300 22.09 -18.71 -30.38
CA GLY A 300 21.09 -17.83 -29.76
C GLY A 300 20.72 -16.58 -30.56
N SER A 301 21.17 -16.41 -31.81
CA SER A 301 20.80 -15.25 -32.64
C SER A 301 19.53 -15.41 -33.47
N CYS A 302 19.04 -16.65 -33.63
CA CYS A 302 17.78 -16.91 -34.32
C CYS A 302 16.66 -16.84 -33.28
N SER A 303 15.61 -16.06 -33.56
CA SER A 303 14.42 -16.06 -32.70
C SER A 303 13.60 -17.34 -32.87
N ALA A 304 13.79 -18.04 -33.99
CA ALA A 304 13.15 -19.31 -34.30
C ALA A 304 13.88 -20.58 -33.81
N ASP A 305 15.02 -20.47 -33.12
CA ASP A 305 15.77 -21.60 -32.52
C ASP A 305 15.27 -21.81 -31.09
N PHE A 306 14.08 -22.38 -30.94
CA PHE A 306 13.38 -22.43 -29.66
C PHE A 306 14.00 -23.45 -28.70
N ASP A 307 14.62 -24.52 -29.21
CA ASP A 307 15.34 -25.50 -28.38
C ASP A 307 16.81 -25.11 -28.09
N GLN A 308 17.24 -23.97 -28.64
CA GLN A 308 18.56 -23.35 -28.47
C GLN A 308 19.72 -24.27 -28.86
N ASN A 309 19.50 -25.17 -29.82
CA ASN A 309 20.53 -26.11 -30.27
C ASN A 309 21.50 -25.48 -31.30
N GLY A 310 21.23 -24.25 -31.74
CA GLY A 310 22.02 -23.50 -32.71
C GLY A 310 21.59 -23.74 -34.17
N GLN A 311 20.47 -24.41 -34.40
CA GLN A 311 19.90 -24.68 -35.71
C GLN A 311 18.37 -24.54 -35.67
N VAL A 312 17.84 -23.74 -36.59
CA VAL A 312 16.40 -23.71 -36.88
C VAL A 312 16.09 -24.87 -37.83
N GLU A 313 15.43 -25.90 -37.33
CA GLU A 313 15.12 -27.10 -38.09
C GLU A 313 13.67 -27.57 -37.91
N PHE A 314 13.41 -28.83 -38.27
CA PHE A 314 12.06 -29.39 -38.22
C PHE A 314 11.52 -29.46 -36.78
N ALA A 315 12.39 -29.53 -35.77
CA ALA A 315 11.99 -29.47 -34.37
C ALA A 315 11.32 -28.13 -34.02
N ASP A 316 11.88 -27.02 -34.50
CA ASP A 316 11.35 -25.67 -34.28
C ASP A 316 10.07 -25.42 -35.06
N LEU A 317 10.01 -25.88 -36.30
CA LEU A 317 8.78 -25.85 -37.10
C LEU A 317 7.65 -26.62 -36.41
N LEU A 318 7.97 -27.76 -35.79
CA LEU A 318 6.96 -28.55 -35.11
C LEU A 318 6.37 -27.77 -33.92
N MET A 319 7.15 -26.95 -33.22
CA MET A 319 6.66 -26.12 -32.11
C MET A 319 5.58 -25.14 -32.58
N VAL A 320 5.82 -24.40 -33.67
CA VAL A 320 4.79 -23.51 -34.29
C VAL A 320 3.55 -24.30 -34.70
N LEU A 321 3.73 -25.42 -35.40
CA LEU A 321 2.60 -26.22 -35.90
C LEU A 321 1.78 -26.89 -34.79
N THR A 322 2.40 -27.18 -33.64
CA THR A 322 1.70 -27.74 -32.47
C THR A 322 1.05 -26.67 -31.60
N GLY A 323 1.58 -25.45 -31.62
CA GLY A 323 1.09 -24.30 -30.84
C GLY A 323 0.06 -23.44 -31.57
N TRP A 324 -0.21 -23.71 -32.85
CA TRP A 324 -1.05 -22.90 -33.75
C TRP A 324 -2.41 -22.52 -33.14
N GLN A 325 -2.71 -21.22 -33.09
CA GLN A 325 -3.99 -20.67 -32.61
C GLN A 325 -4.79 -19.97 -33.71
#